data_AF-A0AA48HRE1-F1
#
_entry.id   AF-A0AA48HRE1-F1
#
_cell.length_a   1.000
_cell.length_b   1.000
_cell.length_c   1.000
_cell.angle_alpha   90.00
_cell.angle_beta   90.00
_cell.angle_gamma   90.00
#
_symmetry.space_group_name_H-M   'P 1'
#
loop_
_entity.id
_entity.type
_entity.pdbx_description
1 polymer ?
#
loop_
_entity_poly.entity_id
_entity_poly.type
_entity_poly.pdbx_seq_one_letter_code
_entity_poly.pdbx_strand_id
1 'polypeptide(L)' 'MKAFLASVIFAIALAAGASFVLNDSYQTPASAAFTTEGARVGDPGSNLLTN' A
#
# COMPACT_ATOMS: atom_id res chain seq x y z
N MET A 1 -17.88 -13.54 -24.02
CA MET A 1 -18.03 -12.79 -22.75
C MET A 1 -17.35 -13.46 -21.55
N LYS A 2 -17.29 -14.80 -21.45
CA LYS A 2 -16.67 -15.52 -20.32
C LYS A 2 -15.20 -15.17 -20.08
N ALA A 3 -14.40 -15.05 -21.14
CA ALA A 3 -12.99 -14.70 -21.05
C ALA A 3 -12.77 -13.27 -20.50
N PHE A 4 -13.59 -12.31 -20.93
CA PHE A 4 -13.53 -10.94 -20.42
C PHE A 4 -13.86 -10.88 -18.92
N LEU A 5 -14.89 -11.61 -18.48
CA LEU A 5 -15.23 -11.68 -17.07
C LEU A 5 -14.12 -12.33 -16.23
N ALA A 6 -13.49 -13.39 -16.75
CA ALA A 6 -12.33 -14.02 -16.11
C ALA A 6 -11.13 -13.07 -15.98
N SER A 7 -10.82 -12.26 -17.00
CA SER A 7 -9.74 -11.28 -16.91
C SER A 7 -10.01 -10.17 -15.89
N VAL A 8 -11.27 -9.74 -15.74
CA VAL A 8 -11.65 -8.74 -14.74
C VAL A 8 -11.47 -9.30 -13.32
N ILE A 9 -11.94 -10.53 -13.08
CA ILE A 9 -11.79 -11.19 -11.78
C ILE A 9 -10.30 -11.37 -11.44
N PHE A 10 -9.49 -11.78 -12.41
CA PHE A 10 -8.06 -11.96 -12.22
C PHE A 10 -7.35 -10.64 -11.89
N ALA A 11 -7.69 -9.54 -12.57
CA ALA A 11 -7.14 -8.22 -12.29
C ALA A 11 -7.48 -7.75 -10.86
N ILE A 12 -8.71 -7.98 -10.39
CA ILE A 12 -9.12 -7.67 -9.02
C ILE A 12 -8.30 -8.47 -8.01
N ALA A 13 -8.14 -9.78 -8.24
CA ALA A 13 -7.34 -10.65 -7.37
C ALA A 13 -5.87 -10.20 -7.30
N LEU A 14 -5.28 -9.82 -8.44
CA LEU A 14 -3.92 -9.28 -8.50
C LEU A 14 -3.78 -7.96 -7.73
N ALA A 15 -4.74 -7.05 -7.88
CA ALA A 15 -4.71 -5.77 -7.16
C ALA A 15 -4.82 -5.97 -5.64
N ALA A 16 -5.71 -6.86 -5.20
CA ALA A 16 -5.84 -7.22 -3.78
C ALA A 16 -4.55 -7.85 -3.23
N GLY A 17 -3.98 -8.80 -3.95
CA GLY A 17 -2.72 -9.44 -3.58
C GLY A 17 -1.56 -8.45 -3.52
N ALA A 18 -1.44 -7.56 -4.50
CA ALA A 18 -0.43 -6.51 -4.51
C ALA A 18 -0.59 -5.57 -3.29
N SER A 19 -1.81 -5.12 -2.99
CA SER A 19 -2.04 -4.27 -1.81
C SER A 19 -1.62 -4.96 -0.51
N PHE A 20 -1.96 -6.25 -0.36
CA PHE A 20 -1.60 -7.01 0.84
C PHE A 20 -0.08 -7.13 1.02
N VAL A 21 0.65 -7.36 -0.07
CA VAL A 21 2.11 -7.49 -0.05
C VAL A 21 2.79 -6.14 0.23
N LEU A 22 2.39 -5.09 -0.50
CA LEU A 22 3.05 -3.79 -0.45
C LEU A 22 2.68 -2.92 0.75
N ASN A 23 1.48 -3.11 1.33
CA ASN A 23 0.98 -2.19 2.35
C ASN A 23 0.75 -2.82 3.72
N ASP A 24 0.48 -4.13 3.79
CA ASP A 24 0.13 -4.79 5.06
C ASP A 24 1.25 -5.65 5.63
N SER A 25 1.67 -6.68 4.89
CA SER A 25 2.33 -7.83 5.55
C SER A 25 3.82 -7.98 5.28
N TYR A 26 4.35 -7.44 4.18
CA TYR A 26 5.70 -7.76 3.73
C TYR A 26 6.60 -6.56 3.44
N GLN A 27 6.06 -5.35 3.40
CA GLN A 27 6.83 -4.15 3.11
C GLN A 27 6.77 -3.17 4.28
N THR A 28 7.90 -2.95 4.94
CA THR A 28 8.05 -1.87 5.93
C THR A 28 8.29 -0.55 5.19
N PRO A 29 7.50 0.51 5.44
CA PRO A 29 7.72 1.81 4.82
C PRO A 29 9.06 2.40 5.28
N ALA A 30 9.75 3.12 4.39
CA ALA A 30 11.06 3.71 4.69
C ALA A 30 11.04 4.63 5.92
N SER A 31 9.90 5.30 6.17
CA SER A 31 9.66 6.08 7.38
C SER A 31 9.78 5.26 8.67
N ALA A 32 9.33 4.01 8.67
CA ALA A 32 9.46 3.11 9.81
C ALA A 32 10.85 2.47 9.90
N ALA A 33 11.45 2.11 8.76
CA ALA A 33 12.76 1.46 8.72
C ALA A 33 13.93 2.37 9.14
N PHE A 34 13.82 3.68 8.89
CA PHE A 34 14.87 4.66 9.17
C PHE A 34 14.50 5.68 10.26
N THR A 35 13.42 5.41 11.02
CA THR A 35 13.10 6.27 12.16
C THR A 35 14.15 6.08 13.26
N THR A 36 14.86 7.15 13.59
CA THR A 36 15.69 7.23 14.79
C THR A 36 14.81 7.77 15.91
N GLU A 37 14.93 7.22 17.13
CA GLU A 37 14.10 7.52 18.31
C GLU A 37 13.97 9.03 18.67
N GLY A 38 14.78 9.90 18.06
CA GLY A 38 14.77 11.35 18.29
C GLY A 38 13.70 12.15 17.55
N ALA A 39 13.08 11.63 16.48
CA ALA A 39 12.06 12.37 15.73
C ALA A 39 10.69 11.69 15.85
N ARG A 40 9.83 12.19 16.76
CA ARG A 40 8.40 11.84 16.82
C ARG A 40 7.65 12.49 15.66
N VAL A 41 7.91 12.04 14.45
CA VAL A 41 7.09 12.39 13.28
C VAL A 41 5.96 11.38 13.19
N GLY A 42 4.72 11.88 13.24
CA GLY A 42 3.51 11.07 13.07
C GLY A 42 3.36 10.52 11.65
N ASP A 43 2.15 10.06 11.30
CA ASP A 43 1.90 9.33 10.05
C ASP A 43 2.39 10.09 8.80
N PRO A 44 3.24 9.48 7.95
CA PRO A 44 3.71 10.10 6.73
C PRO A 44 2.53 10.47 5.82
N GLY A 45 2.48 11.73 5.39
CA GLY A 45 1.41 12.20 4.48
C GLY A 45 0.25 12.92 5.17
N SER A 46 0.11 12.85 6.50
CA SER A 46 -0.93 13.62 7.23
C SER A 46 -0.78 15.14 7.10
N ASN A 47 0.42 15.59 6.71
CA ASN A 47 0.78 17.00 6.60
C ASN A 47 0.61 17.54 5.17
N LEU A 48 0.15 16.72 4.23
CA LEU A 48 -0.10 17.14 2.86
C LEU A 48 -1.49 17.78 2.81
N LEU A 49 -1.54 19.09 2.54
CA LEU A 49 -2.79 19.81 2.28
C LEU A 49 -3.43 19.22 1.01
N THR A 50 -4.45 18.38 1.16
CA THR A 50 -5.34 18.01 0.07
C THR A 50 -6.28 19.17 -0.23
N ASN A 51 -6.23 19.69 -1.46
CA ASN A 51 -7.19 20.65 -2.01
C ASN A 51 -8.39 19.92 -2.59
#